data_AF-A0A9C8WQ09-F1
#
_entry.id   AF-A0A9C8WQ09-F1
#
_cell.length_a   1.000
_cell.length_b   1.000
_cell.length_c   1.000
_cell.angle_alpha   90.00
_cell.angle_beta   90.00
_cell.angle_gamma   90.00
#
_symmetry.space_group_name_H-M   'P 1'
#
loop_
_entity.id
_entity.type
_entity.pdbx_description
1 polymer ?
#
loop_
_entity_poly.entity_id
_entity_poly.type
_entity_poly.pdbx_seq_one_letter_code
_entity_poly.pdbx_strand_id
1 'polypeptide(L)'
;RPFQTIEQGVNNAEGHSVVFVTGMAGRPYNEHVILQSGQTLTSEIVLPRGLGSYSAGTVPLLQPSAGSDPVVTMADNTTVRRMHIIADQGPGIYAPSGAADRTITIRDSTISSTGYNDAIWIENHAPGAEVLISHNTISTRQDWTYGVFINNEDARSPRVTLEDNVITTRGNSGHGMVIDNAFTVNGEVAARDNTVTTWGENADGILMDSWYAIGNSFKATGNFLTAEGDGPFGYGVSYIDTGAIDGISNDTSYDNTFGCTIYAAAFDPSTLPVFTDPETD
;
A
#
# COMPACT_ATOMS: atom_id res chain seq x y z
N ARG A 1 -24.94 9.60 -15.80
CA ARG A 1 -25.39 8.80 -16.97
C ARG A 1 -24.64 7.48 -16.92
N PRO A 2 -25.24 6.33 -17.26
CA PRO A 2 -24.49 5.08 -17.31
C PRO A 2 -23.49 5.12 -18.48
N PHE A 3 -22.28 4.63 -18.24
CA PHE A 3 -21.24 4.43 -19.25
C PHE A 3 -21.13 2.93 -19.55
N GLN A 4 -20.56 2.57 -20.71
CA GLN A 4 -20.41 1.17 -21.09
C GLN A 4 -19.20 0.51 -20.43
N THR A 5 -18.16 1.31 -20.13
CA THR A 5 -16.91 0.89 -19.53
C THR A 5 -16.59 1.74 -18.29
N ILE A 6 -15.72 1.24 -17.41
CA ILE A 6 -15.23 2.01 -16.27
C ILE A 6 -14.35 3.14 -16.77
N GLU A 7 -13.47 2.85 -17.74
CA GLU A 7 -12.59 3.83 -18.37
C GLU A 7 -13.37 5.03 -18.93
N GLN A 8 -14.50 4.79 -19.64
CA GLN A 8 -15.37 5.86 -20.11
C GLN A 8 -15.93 6.67 -18.94
N GLY A 9 -16.37 6.02 -17.87
CA GLY A 9 -16.90 6.72 -16.70
C GLY A 9 -15.86 7.61 -16.03
N VAL A 10 -14.63 7.12 -15.91
CA VAL A 10 -13.48 7.83 -15.35
C VAL A 10 -13.08 9.02 -16.23
N ASN A 11 -12.96 8.82 -17.55
CA ASN A 11 -12.56 9.88 -18.48
C ASN A 11 -13.61 10.98 -18.65
N ASN A 12 -14.89 10.71 -18.35
CA ASN A 12 -15.98 11.68 -18.42
C ASN A 12 -16.37 12.26 -17.05
N ALA A 13 -15.74 11.81 -15.96
CA ALA A 13 -15.97 12.33 -14.62
C ALA A 13 -15.10 13.57 -14.39
N GLU A 14 -15.71 14.74 -14.21
CA GLU A 14 -14.98 16.00 -14.04
C GLU A 14 -14.52 16.19 -12.59
N GLY A 15 -13.24 16.53 -12.39
CA GLY A 15 -12.68 16.93 -11.09
C GLY A 15 -12.87 15.89 -9.97
N HIS A 16 -13.30 16.36 -8.79
CA HIS A 16 -13.50 15.55 -7.58
C HIS A 16 -14.81 14.73 -7.64
N SER A 17 -14.88 13.83 -8.62
CA SER A 17 -16.08 13.07 -8.93
C SER A 17 -16.05 11.64 -8.41
N VAL A 18 -17.24 11.10 -8.12
CA VAL A 18 -17.43 9.69 -7.77
C VAL A 18 -17.83 8.91 -9.02
N VAL A 19 -16.99 7.96 -9.42
CA VAL A 19 -17.29 6.98 -10.46
C VAL A 19 -17.87 5.74 -9.81
N PHE A 20 -19.20 5.62 -9.90
CA PHE A 20 -19.93 4.48 -9.35
C PHE A 20 -19.99 3.33 -10.36
N VAL A 21 -19.44 2.18 -9.99
CA VAL A 21 -19.40 0.96 -10.81
C VAL A 21 -20.47 -0.01 -10.32
N THR A 22 -21.43 -0.32 -11.17
CA THR A 22 -22.40 -1.38 -10.92
C THR A 22 -21.79 -2.73 -11.28
N GLY A 23 -21.71 -3.68 -10.34
CA GLY A 23 -21.25 -5.02 -10.67
C GLY A 23 -22.16 -5.70 -11.69
N MET A 24 -21.56 -6.25 -12.76
CA MET A 24 -22.25 -7.19 -13.64
C MET A 24 -22.07 -8.60 -13.10
N ALA A 25 -23.16 -9.33 -12.86
CA ALA A 25 -23.07 -10.69 -12.35
C ALA A 25 -22.23 -11.58 -13.28
N GLY A 26 -21.09 -12.05 -12.77
CA GLY A 26 -20.22 -13.02 -13.45
C GLY A 26 -19.45 -12.50 -14.65
N ARG A 27 -19.31 -11.18 -14.84
CA ARG A 27 -18.50 -10.62 -15.93
C ARG A 27 -17.44 -9.65 -15.41
N PRO A 28 -16.15 -9.91 -15.66
CA PRO A 28 -15.09 -8.96 -15.36
C PRO A 28 -15.17 -7.73 -16.27
N TYR A 29 -14.68 -6.60 -15.76
CA TYR A 29 -14.30 -5.44 -16.54
C TYR A 29 -12.85 -5.62 -17.00
N ASN A 30 -12.67 -5.84 -18.31
CA ASN A 30 -11.38 -6.15 -18.92
C ASN A 30 -10.62 -4.89 -19.32
N GLU A 31 -10.35 -4.02 -18.35
CA GLU A 31 -9.90 -2.66 -18.58
C GLU A 31 -8.74 -2.29 -17.65
N HIS A 32 -7.83 -1.46 -18.15
CA HIS A 32 -6.92 -0.67 -17.33
C HIS A 32 -7.60 0.65 -17.00
N VAL A 33 -7.71 0.97 -15.70
CA VAL A 33 -8.42 2.16 -15.23
C VAL A 33 -7.42 3.19 -14.72
N ILE A 34 -7.41 4.39 -15.30
CA ILE A 34 -6.52 5.48 -14.88
C ILE A 34 -7.33 6.58 -14.22
N LEU A 35 -7.31 6.64 -12.89
CA LEU A 35 -8.01 7.68 -12.13
C LEU A 35 -7.31 9.02 -12.26
N GLN A 36 -8.09 10.07 -12.50
CA GLN A 36 -7.63 11.46 -12.48
C GLN A 36 -7.68 12.02 -11.06
N SER A 37 -6.99 13.14 -10.84
CA SER A 37 -6.88 13.71 -9.50
C SER A 37 -8.25 14.02 -8.88
N GLY A 38 -8.41 13.67 -7.60
CA GLY A 38 -9.65 13.92 -6.85
C GLY A 38 -10.75 12.86 -7.05
N GLN A 39 -10.57 11.91 -7.96
CA GLN A 39 -11.60 10.94 -8.30
C GLN A 39 -11.71 9.79 -7.29
N THR A 40 -12.94 9.31 -7.09
CA THR A 40 -13.24 8.10 -6.33
C THR A 40 -13.83 7.02 -7.23
N LEU A 41 -13.17 5.87 -7.34
CA LEU A 41 -13.71 4.66 -7.96
C LEU A 41 -14.37 3.79 -6.89
N THR A 42 -15.65 3.46 -7.07
CA THR A 42 -16.40 2.76 -6.03
C THR A 42 -17.57 1.95 -6.53
N SER A 43 -17.92 0.87 -5.83
CA SER A 43 -19.21 0.19 -5.97
C SER A 43 -20.20 0.46 -4.83
N GLU A 44 -19.85 1.39 -3.94
CA GLU A 44 -20.69 1.88 -2.85
C GLU A 44 -20.75 3.40 -2.81
N ILE A 45 -21.90 3.97 -2.47
CA ILE A 45 -22.12 5.39 -2.19
C ILE A 45 -22.65 5.50 -0.77
N VAL A 46 -21.89 6.13 0.10
CA VAL A 46 -22.39 6.51 1.43
C VAL A 46 -23.24 7.77 1.27
N LEU A 47 -24.51 7.69 1.68
CA LEU A 47 -25.42 8.83 1.59
C LEU A 47 -25.19 9.76 2.78
N PRO A 48 -25.30 11.09 2.60
CA PRO A 48 -25.13 12.05 3.69
C PRO A 48 -26.09 11.79 4.86
N ARG A 49 -25.69 12.19 6.06
CA ARG A 49 -26.56 12.31 7.26
C ARG A 49 -27.21 11.00 7.72
N GLY A 50 -26.50 9.88 7.62
CA GLY A 50 -26.99 8.59 8.13
C GLY A 50 -28.15 8.01 7.32
N LEU A 51 -28.33 8.45 6.07
CA LEU A 51 -29.33 7.92 5.14
C LEU A 51 -28.97 6.53 4.58
N GLY A 52 -27.99 5.86 5.18
CA GLY A 52 -27.49 4.55 4.77
C GLY A 52 -26.43 4.63 3.67
N SER A 53 -26.15 3.47 3.07
CA SER A 53 -25.32 3.38 1.87
C SER A 53 -26.08 2.69 0.74
N TYR A 54 -25.77 3.11 -0.48
CA TYR A 54 -26.18 2.45 -1.70
C TYR A 54 -25.00 1.65 -2.24
N SER A 55 -25.09 0.33 -2.19
CA SER A 55 -24.06 -0.56 -2.75
C SER A 55 -24.59 -1.28 -3.99
N ALA A 56 -23.70 -1.51 -4.95
CA ALA A 56 -23.95 -2.52 -5.96
C ALA A 56 -24.17 -3.88 -5.26
N GLY A 57 -25.19 -4.62 -5.69
CA GLY A 57 -25.50 -5.93 -5.11
C GLY A 57 -24.35 -6.94 -5.25
N THR A 58 -23.48 -6.73 -6.24
CA THR A 58 -22.25 -7.51 -6.48
C THR A 58 -21.06 -6.56 -6.53
N VAL A 59 -19.94 -6.94 -5.90
CA VAL A 59 -18.67 -6.21 -6.01
C VAL A 59 -18.14 -6.37 -7.45
N PRO A 60 -17.85 -5.27 -8.18
CA PRO A 60 -17.32 -5.34 -9.53
C PRO A 60 -15.93 -5.99 -9.53
N LEU A 61 -15.74 -6.92 -10.48
CA LEU A 61 -14.45 -7.54 -10.76
C LEU A 61 -13.74 -6.76 -11.87
N LEU A 62 -12.57 -6.21 -11.58
CA LEU A 62 -11.64 -5.62 -12.54
C LEU A 62 -10.51 -6.61 -12.74
N GLN A 63 -10.29 -6.98 -14.00
CA GLN A 63 -9.22 -7.87 -14.38
C GLN A 63 -8.73 -7.42 -15.75
N PRO A 64 -7.52 -6.94 -15.92
CA PRO A 64 -7.06 -6.39 -17.18
C PRO A 64 -7.04 -7.46 -18.28
N SER A 65 -7.07 -7.01 -19.52
CA SER A 65 -6.71 -7.91 -20.63
C SER A 65 -5.22 -8.26 -20.51
N ALA A 66 -4.80 -9.43 -21.01
CA ALA A 66 -3.40 -9.86 -20.92
C ALA A 66 -2.45 -8.75 -21.42
N GLY A 67 -1.54 -8.30 -20.54
CA GLY A 67 -0.54 -7.27 -20.84
C GLY A 67 -0.93 -5.81 -20.55
N SER A 68 -2.10 -5.53 -19.97
CA SER A 68 -2.50 -4.18 -19.58
C SER A 68 -2.43 -3.96 -18.06
N ASP A 69 -1.24 -4.06 -17.49
CA ASP A 69 -0.99 -3.76 -16.08
C ASP A 69 -0.30 -2.40 -15.91
N PRO A 70 -0.54 -1.69 -14.79
CA PRO A 70 -1.38 -2.05 -13.63
C PRO A 70 -2.88 -2.11 -13.94
N VAL A 71 -3.70 -2.75 -13.08
CA VAL A 71 -5.17 -2.78 -13.28
C VAL A 71 -5.77 -1.40 -13.04
N VAL A 72 -5.33 -0.74 -11.96
CA VAL A 72 -5.73 0.62 -11.61
C VAL A 72 -4.49 1.49 -11.42
N THR A 73 -4.42 2.61 -12.15
CA THR A 73 -3.46 3.69 -11.89
C THR A 73 -4.15 4.82 -11.13
N MET A 74 -3.58 5.22 -9.99
CA MET A 74 -4.13 6.23 -9.10
C MET A 74 -3.33 7.54 -9.20
N ALA A 75 -3.98 8.65 -9.55
CA ALA A 75 -3.41 10.00 -9.43
C ALA A 75 -3.59 10.57 -8.01
N ASP A 76 -3.16 11.81 -7.80
CA ASP A 76 -3.27 12.50 -6.51
C ASP A 76 -4.71 12.62 -6.03
N ASN A 77 -4.93 12.46 -4.72
CA ASN A 77 -6.23 12.67 -4.06
C ASN A 77 -7.30 11.70 -4.55
N THR A 78 -6.91 10.46 -4.88
CA THR A 78 -7.82 9.45 -5.40
C THR A 78 -8.19 8.40 -4.35
N THR A 79 -9.34 7.79 -4.57
CA THR A 79 -9.84 6.69 -3.73
C THR A 79 -10.28 5.51 -4.58
N VAL A 80 -9.84 4.30 -4.23
CA VAL A 80 -10.42 3.05 -4.71
C VAL A 80 -11.12 2.40 -3.52
N ARG A 81 -12.41 2.08 -3.66
CA ARG A 81 -13.12 1.37 -2.61
C ARG A 81 -14.09 0.31 -3.10
N ARG A 82 -14.20 -0.79 -2.34
CA ARG A 82 -15.16 -1.86 -2.62
C ARG A 82 -15.06 -2.40 -4.04
N MET A 83 -13.85 -2.75 -4.45
CA MET A 83 -13.56 -3.35 -5.75
C MET A 83 -12.96 -4.74 -5.55
N HIS A 84 -13.15 -5.64 -6.52
CA HIS A 84 -12.39 -6.88 -6.62
C HIS A 84 -11.43 -6.73 -7.79
N ILE A 85 -10.13 -6.74 -7.54
CA ILE A 85 -9.07 -6.48 -8.52
C ILE A 85 -8.19 -7.73 -8.62
N ILE A 86 -8.00 -8.24 -9.84
CA ILE A 86 -7.10 -9.37 -10.12
C ILE A 86 -6.08 -8.91 -11.16
N ALA A 87 -4.79 -9.02 -10.82
CA ALA A 87 -3.67 -8.68 -11.69
C ALA A 87 -2.82 -9.90 -12.02
N ASP A 88 -2.34 -9.97 -13.26
CA ASP A 88 -1.66 -11.15 -13.80
C ASP A 88 -0.19 -10.89 -14.20
N GLN A 89 0.20 -9.66 -14.60
CA GLN A 89 1.58 -9.34 -15.04
C GLN A 89 2.17 -8.06 -14.42
N GLY A 90 1.41 -7.30 -13.64
CA GLY A 90 1.83 -6.07 -12.99
C GLY A 90 1.02 -5.82 -11.72
N PRO A 91 1.16 -4.65 -11.07
CA PRO A 91 0.48 -4.43 -9.81
C PRO A 91 -1.03 -4.28 -9.97
N GLY A 92 -1.77 -4.79 -8.97
CA GLY A 92 -3.22 -4.60 -8.87
C GLY A 92 -3.59 -3.12 -8.86
N ILE A 93 -2.92 -2.37 -8.00
CA ILE A 93 -3.04 -0.92 -7.92
C ILE A 93 -1.64 -0.33 -7.95
N TYR A 94 -1.46 0.68 -8.81
CA TYR A 94 -0.24 1.49 -8.86
C TYR A 94 -0.57 2.96 -8.66
N ALA A 95 0.15 3.62 -7.75
CA ALA A 95 0.13 5.07 -7.62
C ALA A 95 1.54 5.61 -7.89
N PRO A 96 1.82 6.19 -9.07
CA PRO A 96 3.11 6.82 -9.35
C PRO A 96 3.32 8.02 -8.42
N SER A 97 4.57 8.50 -8.29
CA SER A 97 4.85 9.72 -7.52
C SER A 97 4.06 10.91 -8.04
N GLY A 98 3.61 11.76 -7.11
CA GLY A 98 2.62 12.79 -7.36
C GLY A 98 3.00 14.15 -6.79
N ALA A 99 2.02 15.03 -6.63
CA ALA A 99 2.22 16.34 -6.02
C ALA A 99 2.40 16.27 -4.49
N ALA A 100 2.86 17.38 -3.91
CA ALA A 100 2.88 17.57 -2.45
C ALA A 100 1.46 17.48 -1.86
N ASP A 101 1.37 17.02 -0.62
CA ASP A 101 0.13 16.87 0.16
C ASP A 101 -0.94 16.00 -0.53
N ARG A 102 -0.54 15.12 -1.46
CA ARG A 102 -1.46 14.19 -2.11
C ARG A 102 -2.02 13.17 -1.12
N THR A 103 -3.23 12.71 -1.37
CA THR A 103 -3.83 11.59 -0.63
C THR A 103 -4.10 10.39 -1.55
N ILE A 104 -3.71 9.20 -1.12
CA ILE A 104 -4.08 7.93 -1.76
C ILE A 104 -4.88 7.09 -0.76
N THR A 105 -6.09 6.68 -1.12
CA THR A 105 -6.93 5.84 -0.26
C THR A 105 -7.37 4.57 -0.97
N ILE A 106 -7.07 3.42 -0.39
CA ILE A 106 -7.50 2.11 -0.89
C ILE A 106 -8.22 1.39 0.24
N ARG A 107 -9.50 1.07 0.05
CA ARG A 107 -10.26 0.45 1.14
C ARG A 107 -11.35 -0.51 0.74
N ASP A 108 -11.76 -1.35 1.70
CA ASP A 108 -12.90 -2.25 1.56
C ASP A 108 -12.83 -3.16 0.32
N SER A 109 -11.62 -3.43 -0.20
CA SER A 109 -11.41 -4.07 -1.51
C SER A 109 -10.74 -5.43 -1.38
N THR A 110 -10.94 -6.29 -2.38
CA THR A 110 -10.19 -7.53 -2.55
C THR A 110 -9.22 -7.36 -3.70
N ILE A 111 -7.92 -7.51 -3.45
CA ILE A 111 -6.87 -7.26 -4.43
C ILE A 111 -5.96 -8.48 -4.48
N SER A 112 -5.82 -9.10 -5.65
CA SER A 112 -4.94 -10.23 -5.83
C SER A 112 -3.99 -10.04 -6.99
N SER A 113 -2.70 -10.28 -6.77
CA SER A 113 -1.69 -10.42 -7.82
C SER A 113 -1.27 -11.88 -7.95
N THR A 114 -1.21 -12.38 -9.19
CA THR A 114 -0.77 -13.75 -9.48
C THR A 114 0.53 -13.82 -10.28
N GLY A 115 0.99 -12.68 -10.79
CA GLY A 115 2.27 -12.51 -11.48
C GLY A 115 3.40 -12.08 -10.55
N TYR A 116 4.59 -11.85 -11.11
CA TYR A 116 5.78 -11.37 -10.39
C TYR A 116 5.71 -9.87 -10.02
N ASN A 117 4.61 -9.44 -9.40
CA ASN A 117 4.41 -8.05 -8.99
C ASN A 117 3.56 -7.93 -7.74
N ASP A 118 3.63 -6.76 -7.13
CA ASP A 118 2.92 -6.42 -5.91
C ASP A 118 1.41 -6.36 -6.11
N ALA A 119 0.63 -6.58 -5.06
CA ALA A 119 -0.81 -6.30 -5.16
C ALA A 119 -1.07 -4.78 -5.16
N ILE A 120 -0.34 -4.02 -4.35
CA ILE A 120 -0.41 -2.56 -4.29
C ILE A 120 1.02 -2.01 -4.30
N TRP A 121 1.31 -1.08 -5.22
CA TRP A 121 2.57 -0.34 -5.30
C TRP A 121 2.29 1.16 -5.30
N ILE A 122 2.83 1.89 -4.32
CA ILE A 122 2.73 3.34 -4.22
C ILE A 122 4.12 3.97 -4.18
N GLU A 123 4.41 4.85 -5.12
CA GLU A 123 5.63 5.69 -5.17
C GLU A 123 5.32 7.07 -4.60
N ASN A 124 6.08 7.53 -3.62
CA ASN A 124 5.75 8.70 -2.83
C ASN A 124 6.96 9.57 -2.46
N HIS A 125 7.50 10.31 -3.43
CA HIS A 125 8.68 11.17 -3.19
C HIS A 125 8.30 12.61 -2.79
N ALA A 126 7.02 12.95 -2.79
CA ALA A 126 6.55 14.32 -2.55
C ALA A 126 6.36 14.62 -1.05
N PRO A 127 6.59 15.87 -0.61
CA PRO A 127 6.34 16.26 0.78
C PRO A 127 4.86 16.12 1.18
N GLY A 128 4.62 15.73 2.44
CA GLY A 128 3.31 15.77 3.10
C GLY A 128 2.29 14.75 2.60
N ALA A 129 2.70 13.82 1.75
CA ALA A 129 1.78 12.87 1.15
C ALA A 129 1.23 11.85 2.17
N GLU A 130 -0.03 11.49 1.99
CA GLU A 130 -0.80 10.64 2.89
C GLU A 130 -1.32 9.39 2.16
N VAL A 131 -1.06 8.23 2.74
CA VAL A 131 -1.51 6.92 2.22
C VAL A 131 -2.35 6.23 3.28
N LEU A 132 -3.57 5.85 2.92
CA LEU A 132 -4.47 5.04 3.74
C LEU A 132 -4.84 3.75 3.02
N ILE A 133 -4.47 2.61 3.59
CA ILE A 133 -4.88 1.29 3.12
C ILE A 133 -5.64 0.61 4.26
N SER A 134 -6.96 0.43 4.08
CA SER A 134 -7.82 -0.02 5.17
C SER A 134 -8.86 -1.08 4.78
N HIS A 135 -9.11 -2.07 5.65
CA HIS A 135 -10.18 -3.05 5.44
C HIS A 135 -10.09 -3.82 4.12
N ASN A 136 -8.88 -4.07 3.61
CA ASN A 136 -8.69 -4.81 2.37
C ASN A 136 -8.37 -6.28 2.64
N THR A 137 -8.74 -7.15 1.70
CA THR A 137 -8.19 -8.50 1.57
C THR A 137 -7.20 -8.50 0.43
N ILE A 138 -5.92 -8.74 0.72
CA ILE A 138 -4.83 -8.63 -0.24
C ILE A 138 -4.13 -9.98 -0.35
N SER A 139 -3.87 -10.45 -1.56
CA SER A 139 -3.08 -11.67 -1.74
C SER A 139 -2.10 -11.59 -2.90
N THR A 140 -0.88 -12.06 -2.69
CA THR A 140 0.10 -12.26 -3.77
C THR A 140 0.58 -13.70 -3.82
N ARG A 141 1.08 -14.07 -5.00
CA ARG A 141 1.80 -15.31 -5.24
C ARG A 141 2.99 -14.97 -6.12
N GLN A 142 4.04 -15.80 -6.07
CA GLN A 142 5.35 -15.66 -6.71
C GLN A 142 6.41 -15.03 -5.81
N ASP A 143 7.66 -15.36 -6.13
CA ASP A 143 8.84 -14.80 -5.49
C ASP A 143 8.96 -13.30 -5.79
N TRP A 144 9.52 -12.54 -4.85
CA TRP A 144 9.76 -11.09 -4.95
C TRP A 144 8.46 -10.29 -5.20
N THR A 145 7.38 -10.65 -4.51
CA THR A 145 6.09 -9.95 -4.61
C THR A 145 5.59 -9.48 -3.25
N TYR A 146 5.10 -8.26 -3.19
CA TYR A 146 4.64 -7.65 -1.95
C TYR A 146 3.12 -7.52 -1.91
N GLY A 147 2.51 -7.79 -0.76
CA GLY A 147 1.10 -7.46 -0.56
C GLY A 147 0.88 -5.96 -0.74
N VAL A 148 1.70 -5.17 -0.03
CA VAL A 148 1.75 -3.72 -0.14
C VAL A 148 3.20 -3.27 -0.19
N PHE A 149 3.54 -2.47 -1.20
CA PHE A 149 4.81 -1.75 -1.29
C PHE A 149 4.54 -0.25 -1.34
N ILE A 150 5.14 0.48 -0.40
CA ILE A 150 5.10 1.93 -0.34
C ILE A 150 6.53 2.44 -0.31
N ASN A 151 6.93 3.13 -1.36
CA ASN A 151 8.23 3.78 -1.46
C ASN A 151 8.10 5.26 -1.12
N ASN A 152 8.66 5.69 -0.01
CA ASN A 152 8.74 7.08 0.43
C ASN A 152 10.16 7.65 0.30
N GLU A 153 10.99 7.08 -0.58
CA GLU A 153 12.36 7.56 -0.79
C GLU A 153 12.39 9.08 -1.02
N ASP A 154 13.28 9.79 -0.32
CA ASP A 154 13.44 11.26 -0.34
C ASP A 154 12.23 12.09 0.13
N ALA A 155 11.16 11.46 0.61
CA ALA A 155 9.95 12.17 1.04
C ALA A 155 10.17 12.99 2.32
N ARG A 156 9.39 14.06 2.48
CA ARG A 156 9.37 14.88 3.71
C ARG A 156 8.01 14.82 4.36
N SER A 157 7.96 14.34 5.59
CA SER A 157 6.76 14.15 6.39
C SER A 157 5.66 13.29 5.72
N PRO A 158 5.98 12.15 5.08
CA PRO A 158 4.94 11.25 4.58
C PRO A 158 4.16 10.63 5.77
N ARG A 159 2.87 10.38 5.57
CA ARG A 159 2.04 9.64 6.52
C ARG A 159 1.46 8.40 5.88
N VAL A 160 1.73 7.24 6.47
CA VAL A 160 1.22 5.95 6.01
C VAL A 160 0.40 5.31 7.11
N THR A 161 -0.86 4.99 6.82
CA THR A 161 -1.75 4.24 7.70
C THR A 161 -2.19 2.94 7.02
N LEU A 162 -1.88 1.81 7.67
CA LEU A 162 -2.25 0.46 7.26
C LEU A 162 -3.12 -0.12 8.37
N GLU A 163 -4.41 -0.31 8.12
CA GLU A 163 -5.35 -0.69 9.18
C GLU A 163 -6.37 -1.77 8.78
N ASP A 164 -6.62 -2.72 9.68
CA ASP A 164 -7.70 -3.71 9.52
C ASP A 164 -7.61 -4.52 8.21
N ASN A 165 -6.40 -4.72 7.66
CA ASN A 165 -6.20 -5.48 6.42
C ASN A 165 -5.93 -6.96 6.72
N VAL A 166 -6.36 -7.83 5.79
CA VAL A 166 -5.98 -9.24 5.76
C VAL A 166 -5.06 -9.46 4.55
N ILE A 167 -3.79 -9.77 4.81
CA ILE A 167 -2.77 -9.91 3.77
C ILE A 167 -2.21 -11.33 3.76
N THR A 168 -2.09 -11.92 2.58
CA THR A 168 -1.57 -13.28 2.36
C THR A 168 -0.58 -13.28 1.21
N THR A 169 0.70 -13.53 1.48
CA THR A 169 1.75 -13.55 0.44
C THR A 169 2.47 -14.89 0.40
N ARG A 170 2.79 -15.37 -0.80
CA ARG A 170 3.45 -16.67 -1.01
C ARG A 170 4.53 -16.58 -2.07
N GLY A 171 5.76 -16.87 -1.67
CA GLY A 171 6.95 -16.85 -2.52
C GLY A 171 8.17 -16.42 -1.71
N ASN A 172 9.36 -16.76 -2.20
CA ASN A 172 10.61 -16.31 -1.60
C ASN A 172 10.73 -14.78 -1.74
N SER A 173 11.15 -14.11 -0.67
CA SER A 173 11.12 -12.64 -0.54
C SER A 173 9.73 -12.05 -0.78
N GLY A 174 8.68 -12.83 -0.50
CA GLY A 174 7.27 -12.44 -0.68
C GLY A 174 6.72 -11.73 0.55
N HIS A 175 7.10 -10.48 0.78
CA HIS A 175 6.74 -9.74 2.00
C HIS A 175 5.25 -9.33 2.05
N GLY A 176 4.68 -9.27 3.25
CA GLY A 176 3.30 -8.82 3.45
C GLY A 176 3.12 -7.33 3.17
N MET A 177 3.79 -6.50 3.97
CA MET A 177 3.84 -5.05 3.82
C MET A 177 5.29 -4.59 3.85
N VAL A 178 5.67 -3.73 2.92
CA VAL A 178 7.00 -3.11 2.85
C VAL A 178 6.82 -1.60 2.74
N ILE A 179 7.44 -0.86 3.66
CA ILE A 179 7.51 0.59 3.61
C ILE A 179 8.99 0.98 3.53
N ASP A 180 9.41 1.41 2.34
CA ASP A 180 10.73 1.97 2.14
C ASP A 180 10.69 3.47 2.48
N ASN A 181 11.53 3.90 3.42
CA ASN A 181 11.68 5.29 3.81
C ASN A 181 13.15 5.73 3.71
N ALA A 182 13.89 5.22 2.72
CA ALA A 182 15.24 5.69 2.45
C ALA A 182 15.28 7.23 2.31
N PHE A 183 16.21 7.89 3.00
CA PHE A 183 16.39 9.35 2.99
C PHE A 183 15.16 10.19 3.42
N THR A 184 14.11 9.55 3.94
CA THR A 184 12.90 10.24 4.37
C THR A 184 13.17 11.08 5.62
N VAL A 185 12.49 12.23 5.74
CA VAL A 185 12.55 13.09 6.93
C VAL A 185 11.18 13.21 7.57
N ASN A 186 11.06 12.93 8.86
CA ASN A 186 9.84 13.03 9.67
C ASN A 186 8.66 12.19 9.17
N GLY A 187 8.91 11.04 8.56
CA GLY A 187 7.86 10.11 8.13
C GLY A 187 7.14 9.45 9.30
N GLU A 188 5.83 9.26 9.18
CA GLU A 188 5.01 8.58 10.19
C GLU A 188 4.34 7.36 9.56
N VAL A 189 4.59 6.19 10.14
CA VAL A 189 3.98 4.94 9.69
C VAL A 189 3.21 4.32 10.85
N ALA A 190 1.92 4.05 10.63
CA ALA A 190 1.04 3.38 11.59
C ALA A 190 0.46 2.10 10.96
N ALA A 191 0.72 0.95 11.60
CA ALA A 191 0.14 -0.34 11.26
C ALA A 191 -0.74 -0.84 12.41
N ARG A 192 -2.05 -0.92 12.21
CA ARG A 192 -2.99 -1.34 13.26
C ARG A 192 -3.92 -2.46 12.85
N ASP A 193 -4.15 -3.41 13.74
CA ASP A 193 -5.21 -4.42 13.60
C ASP A 193 -5.14 -5.24 12.28
N ASN A 194 -3.95 -5.36 11.68
CA ASN A 194 -3.78 -6.13 10.44
C ASN A 194 -3.54 -7.61 10.76
N THR A 195 -4.08 -8.49 9.91
CA THR A 195 -3.71 -9.91 9.87
C THR A 195 -2.81 -10.13 8.66
N VAL A 196 -1.56 -10.52 8.87
CA VAL A 196 -0.61 -10.78 7.79
C VAL A 196 -0.09 -12.20 7.89
N THR A 197 -0.16 -12.93 6.78
CA THR A 197 0.40 -14.27 6.68
C THR A 197 1.31 -14.38 5.47
N THR A 198 2.56 -14.77 5.69
CA THR A 198 3.57 -14.89 4.65
C THR A 198 4.16 -16.30 4.62
N TRP A 199 4.45 -16.81 3.43
CA TRP A 199 5.13 -18.10 3.23
C TRP A 199 6.26 -17.96 2.22
N GLY A 200 7.49 -18.28 2.62
CA GLY A 200 8.66 -18.29 1.75
C GLY A 200 9.96 -17.95 2.49
N GLU A 201 11.09 -18.22 1.87
CA GLU A 201 12.40 -17.78 2.38
C GLU A 201 12.44 -16.24 2.41
N ASN A 202 12.93 -15.63 3.50
CA ASN A 202 13.00 -14.17 3.69
C ASN A 202 11.66 -13.43 3.47
N ALA A 203 10.52 -14.07 3.73
CA ALA A 203 9.19 -13.49 3.52
C ALA A 203 8.64 -12.81 4.79
N ASP A 204 9.07 -11.58 5.06
CA ASP A 204 8.62 -10.82 6.24
C ASP A 204 7.14 -10.43 6.24
N GLY A 205 6.53 -10.35 7.43
CA GLY A 205 5.16 -9.85 7.60
C GLY A 205 5.04 -8.36 7.31
N ILE A 206 5.64 -7.53 8.16
CA ILE A 206 5.72 -6.08 7.98
C ILE A 206 7.19 -5.66 8.06
N LEU A 207 7.69 -5.09 6.97
CA LEU A 207 9.04 -4.59 6.81
C LEU A 207 9.03 -3.06 6.65
N MET A 208 9.85 -2.38 7.43
CA MET A 208 10.14 -0.96 7.24
C MET A 208 11.64 -0.78 7.05
N ASP A 209 12.02 -0.30 5.88
CA ASP A 209 13.39 0.14 5.58
C ASP A 209 13.49 1.65 5.79
N SER A 210 14.57 2.13 6.38
CA SER A 210 14.75 3.54 6.76
C SER A 210 16.23 3.91 6.73
N TRP A 211 16.87 3.60 5.62
CA TRP A 211 18.25 3.99 5.37
C TRP A 211 18.40 5.52 5.34
N TYR A 212 19.24 6.10 6.21
CA TYR A 212 19.51 7.54 6.26
C TYR A 212 18.26 8.39 6.50
N ALA A 213 17.25 7.82 7.14
CA ALA A 213 16.00 8.51 7.42
C ALA A 213 16.06 9.21 8.78
N ILE A 214 15.60 10.46 8.85
CA ILE A 214 15.72 11.30 10.05
C ILE A 214 14.34 11.56 10.63
N GLY A 215 14.17 11.30 11.94
CA GLY A 215 12.94 11.65 12.66
C GLY A 215 11.70 10.82 12.26
N ASN A 216 11.89 9.69 11.59
CA ASN A 216 10.79 8.79 11.25
C ASN A 216 10.23 8.10 12.49
N SER A 217 8.93 7.85 12.49
CA SER A 217 8.23 7.10 13.53
C SER A 217 7.49 5.91 12.96
N PHE A 218 7.56 4.78 13.68
CA PHE A 218 6.77 3.59 13.38
C PHE A 218 5.96 3.16 14.61
N LYS A 219 4.66 2.97 14.40
CA LYS A 219 3.73 2.49 15.41
C LYS A 219 3.00 1.26 14.91
N ALA A 220 3.09 0.16 15.66
CA ALA A 220 2.48 -1.12 15.30
C ALA A 220 1.65 -1.71 16.43
N THR A 221 0.31 -1.69 16.32
CA THR A 221 -0.58 -2.09 17.41
C THR A 221 -1.64 -3.10 16.96
N GLY A 222 -1.82 -4.20 17.70
CA GLY A 222 -2.95 -5.11 17.47
C GLY A 222 -2.85 -5.97 16.21
N ASN A 223 -1.68 -6.03 15.58
CA ASN A 223 -1.51 -6.85 14.38
C ASN A 223 -1.27 -8.32 14.76
N PHE A 224 -1.79 -9.22 13.94
CA PHE A 224 -1.56 -10.65 14.00
C PHE A 224 -0.70 -11.07 12.82
N LEU A 225 0.53 -11.51 13.09
CA LEU A 225 1.50 -11.84 12.05
C LEU A 225 1.89 -13.31 12.14
N THR A 226 1.84 -14.00 11.01
CA THR A 226 2.34 -15.36 10.83
C THR A 226 3.30 -15.36 9.66
N ALA A 227 4.55 -15.75 9.88
CA ALA A 227 5.55 -15.84 8.84
C ALA A 227 6.18 -17.24 8.87
N GLU A 228 6.08 -17.95 7.75
CA GLU A 228 6.55 -19.33 7.61
C GLU A 228 7.62 -19.42 6.52
N GLY A 229 8.76 -20.02 6.84
CA GLY A 229 9.88 -20.15 5.90
C GLY A 229 11.23 -20.09 6.62
N ASP A 230 12.31 -19.98 5.85
CA ASP A 230 13.65 -19.76 6.39
C ASP A 230 14.01 -18.26 6.36
N GLY A 231 14.43 -17.72 7.49
CA GLY A 231 14.79 -16.30 7.63
C GLY A 231 13.69 -15.22 7.66
N PRO A 232 12.36 -15.49 7.70
CA PRO A 232 11.40 -14.40 7.74
C PRO A 232 11.29 -13.76 9.13
N PHE A 233 10.97 -12.48 9.17
CA PHE A 233 10.60 -11.75 10.37
C PHE A 233 9.10 -11.43 10.38
N GLY A 234 8.46 -11.52 11.54
CA GLY A 234 7.12 -10.93 11.70
C GLY A 234 7.18 -9.42 11.44
N TYR A 235 8.04 -8.74 12.22
CA TYR A 235 8.42 -7.34 11.97
C TYR A 235 9.92 -7.26 11.65
N GLY A 236 10.24 -6.69 10.50
CA GLY A 236 11.57 -6.19 10.18
C GLY A 236 11.57 -4.67 10.24
N VAL A 237 12.41 -4.06 11.06
CA VAL A 237 12.59 -2.61 11.05
C VAL A 237 14.08 -2.29 11.05
N SER A 238 14.53 -1.61 10.01
CA SER A 238 15.93 -1.22 9.80
C SER A 238 16.06 0.29 9.95
N TYR A 239 16.76 0.76 10.99
CA TYR A 239 17.16 2.15 11.11
C TYR A 239 18.68 2.28 11.10
N ILE A 240 19.16 3.24 10.33
CA ILE A 240 20.56 3.68 10.36
C ILE A 240 20.66 5.06 11.05
N ASP A 241 19.60 5.57 11.70
CA ASP A 241 19.61 6.89 12.37
C ASP A 241 18.56 7.00 13.52
N THR A 242 18.31 8.22 14.01
CA THR A 242 17.50 8.66 15.18
C THR A 242 15.98 8.41 15.11
N GLY A 243 15.53 7.38 14.38
CA GLY A 243 14.12 7.00 14.33
C GLY A 243 13.54 6.59 15.69
N ALA A 244 12.23 6.78 15.87
CA ALA A 244 11.51 6.35 17.05
C ALA A 244 10.58 5.17 16.72
N ILE A 245 10.67 4.09 17.50
CA ILE A 245 9.70 3.00 17.48
C ILE A 245 8.85 3.12 18.74
N ASP A 246 7.54 3.27 18.58
CA ASP A 246 6.60 3.31 19.69
C ASP A 246 5.58 2.16 19.60
N GLY A 247 5.42 1.45 20.71
CA GLY A 247 4.24 0.62 20.95
C GLY A 247 4.08 -0.66 20.13
N ILE A 248 5.14 -1.45 19.88
CA ILE A 248 4.99 -2.83 19.35
C ILE A 248 4.28 -3.69 20.41
N SER A 249 2.96 -3.88 20.27
CA SER A 249 2.11 -4.70 21.12
C SER A 249 1.33 -5.68 20.25
N ASN A 250 1.86 -6.89 20.04
CA ASN A 250 1.32 -7.86 19.08
C ASN A 250 1.36 -9.30 19.62
N ASP A 251 0.47 -10.13 19.09
CA ASP A 251 0.43 -11.58 19.29
C ASP A 251 1.09 -12.24 18.07
N THR A 252 2.31 -12.75 18.25
CA THR A 252 3.10 -13.36 17.18
C THR A 252 3.23 -14.86 17.43
N SER A 253 2.58 -15.67 16.60
CA SER A 253 2.79 -17.12 16.58
C SER A 253 3.89 -17.45 15.57
N TYR A 254 5.08 -17.79 16.07
CA TYR A 254 6.20 -18.26 15.26
C TYR A 254 6.25 -19.78 15.25
N ASP A 255 6.23 -20.40 14.07
CA ASP A 255 6.62 -21.79 13.88
C ASP A 255 7.94 -21.80 13.09
N ASN A 256 9.05 -21.71 13.84
CA ASN A 256 10.48 -21.57 13.47
C ASN A 256 11.09 -20.15 13.56
N THR A 257 11.91 -20.00 14.60
CA THR A 257 13.09 -19.12 14.83
C THR A 257 13.13 -17.66 14.33
N PHE A 258 13.23 -16.77 15.31
CA PHE A 258 13.61 -15.33 15.31
C PHE A 258 12.46 -14.31 15.27
N GLY A 259 12.32 -13.64 16.41
CA GLY A 259 11.34 -12.61 16.67
C GLY A 259 11.67 -11.29 16.01
N CYS A 260 10.84 -10.28 16.31
CA CYS A 260 11.06 -8.88 15.98
C CYS A 260 12.54 -8.51 16.19
N THR A 261 13.27 -8.33 15.09
CA THR A 261 14.66 -7.85 15.13
C THR A 261 14.62 -6.37 14.81
N ILE A 262 14.76 -5.56 15.84
CA ILE A 262 14.94 -4.12 15.72
C ILE A 262 16.44 -3.88 15.56
N TYR A 263 16.90 -3.58 14.35
CA TYR A 263 18.25 -3.06 14.16
C TYR A 263 18.22 -1.54 14.40
N ALA A 264 18.55 -1.11 15.62
CA ALA A 264 18.87 0.28 15.91
C ALA A 264 20.40 0.42 15.96
N ALA A 265 21.03 0.77 14.84
CA ALA A 265 22.42 1.19 14.88
C ALA A 265 22.46 2.66 15.31
N ALA A 266 23.04 2.96 16.48
CA ALA A 266 23.27 4.34 16.88
C ALA A 266 24.30 4.98 15.94
N PHE A 267 23.83 5.89 15.08
CA PHE A 267 24.64 6.63 14.13
C PHE A 267 25.15 7.93 14.75
N ASP A 268 26.41 8.27 14.48
CA ASP A 268 27.00 9.56 14.87
C ASP A 268 26.79 10.55 13.70
N PRO A 269 25.83 11.48 13.80
CA PRO A 269 25.55 12.44 12.74
C PRO A 269 26.73 13.37 12.41
N SER A 270 27.77 13.44 13.27
CA SER A 270 28.99 14.20 13.00
C SER A 270 29.88 13.59 11.91
N THR A 271 29.58 12.37 11.46
CA THR A 271 30.33 11.64 10.41
C THR A 271 29.75 11.78 9.01
N LEU A 272 28.62 12.48 8.84
CA LEU A 272 28.06 12.72 7.51
C LEU A 272 28.93 13.67 6.69
N PRO A 273 29.21 13.37 5.40
CA PRO A 273 29.74 14.38 4.50
C PRO A 273 28.71 15.50 4.37
N VAL A 274 29.15 16.74 4.61
CA VAL A 274 28.34 17.93 4.35
C VAL A 274 28.09 18.01 2.85
N PHE A 275 26.89 17.63 2.41
CA PHE A 275 26.43 17.90 1.06
C PHE A 275 26.12 19.40 0.97
N THR A 276 27.10 20.19 0.52
CA THR A 276 26.82 21.54 0.03
C THR A 276 26.10 21.41 -1.30
N ASP A 277 24.89 21.94 -1.36
CA ASP A 277 24.12 22.12 -2.59
C ASP A 277 24.99 22.87 -3.63
N PRO A 278 25.32 22.25 -4.78
CA PRO A 278 26.13 22.89 -5.81
C PRO A 278 25.36 23.96 -6.61
N GLU A 279 24.07 24.20 -6.35
CA GLU A 279 23.26 25.19 -7.09
C GLU A 279 23.11 26.56 -6.40
N THR A 280 23.85 26.83 -5.32
CA THR A 280 23.96 28.20 -4.78
C THR A 280 25.42 28.65 -4.70
N ASP A 281 25.99 28.99 -5.86
CA ASP A 281 27.07 29.99 -6.03
C ASP A 281 26.94 30.68 -7.41
#